data_AF-A0A1F2XIX0-F1
#
_entry.id   AF-A0A1F2XIX0-F1
#
_cell.length_a   1.000
_cell.length_b   1.000
_cell.length_c   1.000
_cell.angle_alpha   90.00
_cell.angle_beta   90.00
_cell.angle_gamma   90.00
#
_symmetry.space_group_name_H-M   'P 1'
#
loop_
_entity.id
_entity.type
_entity.pdbx_description
1 polymer ?
#
loop_
_entity_poly.entity_id
_entity_poly.type
_entity_poly.pdbx_seq_one_letter_code
_entity_poly.pdbx_strand_id
1 'polypeptide(L)'
;MKHLYSRWQRYKIEQAMTTRRVVLLIGARQCGKTTLAKQLITRDIAYLNLDDTTLRAAAENDPQNFVKHNLKTLIIDEIQRAPSLLPAIKKVVDEETRPGQYLLTGSANIQALPSTQESLAGRVSKVRLRPLTQGEIKGSLPDFLTHAFSQSFNFPWTFYEKDAIIEMAFRGGFPEVLTLEGRNQKKWHRDYLEALLERDLQDVAKIHRYDAMRELIKVLAAWSSKFLDTSSISSSLSIHRPTVASYINALEALYIVEKVLPWTKTDYGRVGKQSKLFMTDSGLMCSILSWNKDQIRFDSDRLEKLMETFIFNELASQIDASEKDYELYHYRDRVKREIDFLIEREDQAILGIEVKSSSSIQKKDFNHLEWFQENLAKGKLFVGIVLYSGNRPLSFGQNLWAIPISMLWPSGSLST
;
A
#
# COMPACT_ATOMS: atom_id res chain seq x y z
N MET A 1 -10.91 23.77 -9.64
CA MET A 1 -11.61 22.46 -9.71
C MET A 1 -10.69 21.42 -9.10
N LYS A 2 -11.15 20.61 -8.13
CA LYS A 2 -10.33 19.51 -7.58
C LYS A 2 -10.13 18.48 -8.71
N HIS A 3 -8.88 18.21 -9.08
CA HIS A 3 -8.57 17.17 -10.05
C HIS A 3 -9.02 15.82 -9.46
N LEU A 4 -9.93 15.13 -10.13
CA LEU A 4 -10.37 13.79 -9.73
C LEU A 4 -9.48 12.77 -10.44
N TYR A 5 -8.80 11.94 -9.67
CA TYR A 5 -7.97 10.86 -10.20
C TYR A 5 -8.82 9.60 -10.39
N SER A 6 -8.64 8.91 -11.52
CA SER A 6 -9.16 7.56 -11.69
C SER A 6 -8.40 6.61 -10.77
N ARG A 7 -9.12 5.72 -10.09
CA ARG A 7 -8.53 4.77 -9.13
C ARG A 7 -8.58 3.36 -9.67
N TRP A 8 -7.45 2.65 -9.64
CA TRP A 8 -7.39 1.26 -10.12
C TRP A 8 -8.33 0.34 -9.36
N GLN A 9 -8.51 0.59 -8.06
CA GLN A 9 -9.39 -0.18 -7.18
C GLN A 9 -10.87 -0.07 -7.56
N ARG A 10 -11.28 0.89 -8.40
CA ARG A 10 -12.67 0.98 -8.88
C ARG A 10 -13.13 -0.35 -9.49
N TYR A 11 -12.32 -0.89 -10.39
CA TYR A 11 -12.61 -2.15 -11.06
C TYR A 11 -12.72 -3.32 -10.05
N LYS A 12 -11.81 -3.36 -9.06
CA LYS A 12 -11.86 -4.37 -7.99
C LYS A 12 -13.10 -4.26 -7.12
N ILE A 13 -13.56 -3.05 -6.80
CA ILE A 13 -14.81 -2.84 -6.07
C ILE A 13 -15.98 -3.36 -6.90
N GLU A 14 -16.08 -2.96 -8.17
CA GLU A 14 -17.15 -3.38 -9.06
C GLU A 14 -17.20 -4.91 -9.20
N GLN A 15 -16.06 -5.57 -9.40
CA GLN A 15 -15.96 -7.04 -9.43
C GLN A 15 -16.29 -7.70 -8.08
N ALA A 16 -15.85 -7.13 -6.96
CA ALA A 16 -16.19 -7.66 -5.65
C ALA A 16 -17.70 -7.55 -5.38
N MET A 17 -18.36 -6.50 -5.86
CA MET A 17 -19.80 -6.30 -5.71
C MET A 17 -20.65 -7.29 -6.52
N THR A 18 -20.08 -7.98 -7.54
CA THR A 18 -20.80 -9.05 -8.26
C THR A 18 -20.75 -10.40 -7.55
N THR A 19 -19.78 -10.60 -6.64
CA THR A 19 -19.52 -11.90 -6.01
C THR A 19 -19.72 -11.90 -4.50
N ARG A 20 -19.67 -10.74 -3.85
CA ARG A 20 -19.65 -10.61 -2.39
C ARG A 20 -20.76 -9.70 -1.92
N ARG A 21 -21.39 -10.08 -0.80
CA ARG A 21 -22.55 -9.38 -0.21
C ARG A 21 -22.15 -8.02 0.34
N VAL A 22 -20.95 -7.95 0.94
CA VAL A 22 -20.37 -6.73 1.48
C VAL A 22 -19.00 -6.50 0.86
N VAL A 23 -18.72 -5.27 0.42
CA VAL A 23 -17.38 -4.82 0.06
C VAL A 23 -16.92 -3.79 1.09
N LEU A 24 -15.70 -3.95 1.59
CA LEU A 24 -15.08 -3.04 2.55
C LEU A 24 -13.87 -2.35 1.91
N LEU A 25 -14.02 -1.04 1.65
CA LEU A 25 -12.96 -0.17 1.13
C LEU A 25 -12.14 0.40 2.29
N ILE A 26 -10.88 0.00 2.37
CA ILE A 26 -9.97 0.28 3.49
C ILE A 26 -8.70 0.97 3.01
N GLY A 27 -8.06 1.73 3.89
CA GLY A 27 -6.80 2.42 3.59
C GLY A 27 -6.55 3.58 4.53
N ALA A 28 -5.38 4.22 4.37
CA ALA A 28 -4.96 5.36 5.18
C ALA A 28 -6.00 6.50 5.14
N ARG A 29 -6.08 7.29 6.22
CA ARG A 29 -6.88 8.53 6.20
C ARG A 29 -6.36 9.43 5.08
N GLN A 30 -7.22 10.20 4.42
CA GLN A 30 -6.88 11.07 3.28
C GLN A 30 -6.37 10.39 1.99
N CYS A 31 -6.38 9.06 1.87
CA CYS A 31 -5.99 8.39 0.62
C CYS A 31 -7.06 8.44 -0.50
N GLY A 32 -8.24 9.03 -0.26
CA GLY A 32 -9.29 9.22 -1.28
C GLY A 32 -10.45 8.21 -1.25
N LYS A 33 -10.67 7.47 -0.15
CA LYS A 33 -11.77 6.49 -0.01
C LYS A 33 -13.16 7.10 -0.26
N THR A 34 -13.50 8.16 0.47
CA THR A 34 -14.78 8.87 0.32
C THR A 34 -14.97 9.38 -1.11
N THR A 35 -13.91 9.90 -1.74
CA THR A 35 -13.98 10.37 -3.13
C THR A 35 -14.30 9.22 -4.08
N LEU A 36 -13.62 8.08 -3.95
CA LEU A 36 -13.88 6.89 -4.77
C LEU A 36 -15.29 6.33 -4.52
N ALA A 37 -15.74 6.25 -3.27
CA ALA A 37 -17.08 5.80 -2.93
C ALA A 37 -18.18 6.68 -3.55
N LYS A 38 -17.99 8.01 -3.53
CA LYS A 38 -18.90 8.95 -4.18
C LYS A 38 -18.92 8.83 -5.70
N GLN A 39 -17.80 8.49 -6.33
CA GLN A 39 -17.72 8.27 -7.78
C GLN A 39 -18.47 7.01 -8.25
N LEU A 40 -18.78 6.09 -7.34
CA LEU A 40 -19.56 4.89 -7.64
C LEU A 40 -21.07 5.11 -7.57
N ILE A 41 -21.53 6.27 -7.07
CA ILE A 41 -22.97 6.54 -6.91
C ILE A 41 -23.66 6.57 -8.28
N THR A 42 -24.69 5.75 -8.41
CA THR A 42 -25.62 5.71 -9.54
C THR A 42 -27.06 5.77 -9.02
N ARG A 43 -28.08 5.67 -9.89
CA ARG A 43 -29.49 5.77 -9.47
C ARG A 43 -29.90 4.70 -8.45
N ASP A 44 -29.29 3.51 -8.49
CA ASP A 44 -29.63 2.38 -7.61
C ASP A 44 -28.71 2.25 -6.39
N ILE A 45 -28.00 3.34 -6.04
CA ILE A 45 -27.00 3.34 -4.97
C ILE A 45 -27.27 4.53 -4.03
N ALA A 46 -27.57 4.24 -2.77
CA ALA A 46 -27.63 5.25 -1.72
C ALA A 46 -26.26 5.44 -1.07
N TYR A 47 -26.00 6.64 -0.56
CA TYR A 47 -24.80 6.99 0.17
C TYR A 47 -25.15 7.67 1.49
N LEU A 48 -24.65 7.10 2.59
CA LEU A 48 -24.78 7.63 3.95
C LEU A 48 -23.40 7.86 4.53
N ASN A 49 -23.19 8.99 5.19
CA ASN A 49 -21.92 9.33 5.83
C ASN A 49 -22.10 9.46 7.34
N LEU A 50 -21.38 8.65 8.11
CA LEU A 50 -21.48 8.64 9.58
C LEU A 50 -20.62 9.70 10.29
N ASP A 51 -19.88 10.53 9.56
CA ASP A 51 -19.39 11.80 10.12
C ASP A 51 -20.56 12.82 10.29
N ASP A 52 -21.71 12.61 9.66
CA ASP A 52 -22.94 13.36 9.97
C ASP A 52 -23.50 12.90 11.33
N THR A 53 -23.60 13.84 12.27
CA THR A 53 -24.03 13.53 13.65
C THR A 53 -25.46 13.00 13.74
N THR A 54 -26.35 13.43 12.84
CA THR A 54 -27.74 13.00 12.81
C THR A 54 -27.84 11.57 12.29
N LEU A 55 -27.16 11.26 11.18
CA LEU A 55 -27.09 9.90 10.64
C LEU A 55 -26.41 8.95 11.62
N ARG A 56 -25.34 9.39 12.28
CA ARG A 56 -24.67 8.59 13.31
C ARG A 56 -25.59 8.29 14.48
N ALA A 57 -26.29 9.29 15.02
CA ALA A 57 -27.24 9.06 16.11
C ALA A 57 -28.37 8.10 15.69
N ALA A 58 -28.89 8.22 14.47
CA ALA A 58 -29.88 7.30 13.93
C ALA A 58 -29.33 5.86 13.83
N ALA A 59 -28.09 5.70 13.33
CA ALA A 59 -27.40 4.41 13.24
C ALA A 59 -27.16 3.77 14.61
N GLU A 60 -26.84 4.56 15.63
CA GLU A 60 -26.59 4.07 16.99
C GLU A 60 -27.88 3.69 17.72
N ASN A 61 -28.95 4.48 17.55
CA ASN A 61 -30.24 4.27 18.20
C ASN A 61 -30.99 3.06 17.64
N ASP A 62 -30.97 2.88 16.31
CA ASP A 62 -31.67 1.76 15.66
C ASP A 62 -30.85 1.17 14.48
N PRO A 63 -29.78 0.42 14.78
CA PRO A 63 -28.92 -0.18 13.75
C PRO A 63 -29.68 -1.09 12.77
N GLN A 64 -30.74 -1.76 13.24
CA GLN A 64 -31.48 -2.74 12.45
C GLN A 64 -32.34 -2.10 11.37
N ASN A 65 -33.00 -0.97 11.69
CA ASN A 65 -33.74 -0.24 10.66
C ASN A 65 -32.82 0.63 9.79
N PHE A 66 -31.71 1.13 10.33
CA PHE A 66 -30.77 1.97 9.57
C PHE A 66 -30.17 1.28 8.33
N VAL A 67 -29.90 -0.03 8.42
CA VAL A 67 -29.27 -0.79 7.33
C VAL A 67 -30.26 -1.23 6.26
N LYS A 68 -31.57 -1.20 6.53
CA LYS A 68 -32.61 -1.61 5.59
C LYS A 68 -32.69 -0.61 4.43
N HIS A 69 -32.75 -1.14 3.22
CA HIS A 69 -32.87 -0.35 2.00
C HIS A 69 -33.49 -1.18 0.88
N ASN A 70 -34.14 -0.52 -0.08
CA ASN A 70 -34.75 -1.16 -1.26
C ASN A 70 -33.91 -0.99 -2.53
N LEU A 71 -32.71 -0.41 -2.41
CA LEU A 71 -31.81 -0.17 -3.52
C LEU A 71 -30.86 -1.35 -3.75
N LYS A 72 -30.12 -1.31 -4.86
CA LYS A 72 -29.11 -2.34 -5.15
C LYS A 72 -27.97 -2.29 -4.13
N THR A 73 -27.49 -1.10 -3.77
CA THR A 73 -26.37 -0.92 -2.84
C THR A 73 -26.64 0.20 -1.87
N LEU A 74 -26.28 -0.01 -0.60
CA LEU A 74 -26.10 1.04 0.39
C LEU A 74 -24.61 1.26 0.66
N ILE A 75 -24.11 2.46 0.33
CA ILE A 75 -22.78 2.89 0.73
C ILE A 75 -22.86 3.51 2.12
N ILE A 76 -22.05 3.02 3.06
CA ILE A 76 -21.90 3.59 4.41
C ILE A 76 -20.45 4.03 4.58
N ASP A 77 -20.23 5.33 4.59
CA ASP A 77 -18.92 5.96 4.74
C ASP A 77 -18.55 6.05 6.23
N GLU A 78 -17.28 5.78 6.55
CA GLU A 78 -16.70 5.84 7.90
C GLU A 78 -17.42 4.91 8.92
N ILE A 79 -17.64 3.64 8.56
CA ILE A 79 -18.38 2.64 9.38
C ILE A 79 -17.80 2.48 10.80
N GLN A 80 -16.53 2.79 11.04
CA GLN A 80 -15.94 2.79 12.39
C GLN A 80 -16.59 3.80 13.34
N ARG A 81 -17.34 4.78 12.84
CA ARG A 81 -18.10 5.74 13.65
C ARG A 81 -19.35 5.14 14.29
N ALA A 82 -19.93 4.08 13.72
CA ALA A 82 -21.04 3.33 14.33
C ALA A 82 -20.84 1.81 14.13
N PRO A 83 -19.89 1.18 14.86
CA PRO A 83 -19.61 -0.25 14.74
C PRO A 83 -20.80 -1.18 15.04
N SER A 84 -21.81 -0.70 15.77
CA SER A 84 -23.06 -1.40 16.06
C SER A 84 -23.87 -1.77 14.81
N LEU A 85 -23.58 -1.15 13.66
CA LEU A 85 -24.18 -1.50 12.37
C LEU A 85 -23.71 -2.86 11.84
N LEU A 86 -22.54 -3.36 12.23
CA LEU A 86 -21.98 -4.58 11.64
C LEU A 86 -22.79 -5.84 11.96
N PRO A 87 -23.26 -6.07 13.21
CA PRO A 87 -24.22 -7.14 13.49
C PRO A 87 -25.56 -7.00 12.74
N ALA A 88 -26.03 -5.77 12.51
CA ALA A 88 -27.26 -5.53 11.76
C ALA A 88 -27.08 -5.87 10.27
N ILE A 89 -25.99 -5.42 9.65
CA ILE A 89 -25.61 -5.78 8.28
C ILE A 89 -25.49 -7.31 8.15
N LYS A 90 -24.80 -7.96 9.10
CA LYS A 90 -24.66 -9.43 9.12
C LYS A 90 -26.03 -10.12 9.02
N LYS A 91 -27.00 -9.69 9.84
CA LYS A 91 -28.34 -10.27 9.86
C LYS A 91 -29.01 -10.15 8.48
N VAL A 92 -28.99 -8.96 7.89
CA VAL A 92 -29.60 -8.72 6.56
C VAL A 92 -28.94 -9.61 5.49
N VAL A 93 -27.60 -9.64 5.43
CA VAL A 93 -26.91 -10.42 4.39
C VAL A 93 -27.00 -11.93 4.60
N ASP A 94 -27.36 -12.40 5.79
CA ASP A 94 -27.63 -13.81 6.08
C ASP A 94 -29.02 -14.25 5.63
N GLU A 95 -29.99 -13.33 5.64
CA GLU A 95 -31.34 -13.57 5.15
C GLU A 95 -31.41 -13.42 3.61
N GLU A 96 -30.72 -12.42 3.04
CA GLU A 96 -30.64 -12.19 1.60
C GLU A 96 -29.19 -12.36 1.12
N THR A 97 -28.91 -13.36 0.28
CA THR A 97 -27.53 -13.66 -0.15
C THR A 97 -27.09 -12.89 -1.40
N ARG A 98 -27.85 -11.88 -1.83
CA ARG A 98 -27.56 -11.09 -3.03
C ARG A 98 -26.19 -10.38 -2.93
N PRO A 99 -25.33 -10.44 -3.96
CA PRO A 99 -24.09 -9.67 -3.99
C PRO A 99 -24.31 -8.15 -4.04
N GLY A 100 -23.32 -7.39 -3.55
CA GLY A 100 -23.22 -5.94 -3.71
C GLY A 100 -24.21 -5.12 -2.88
N GLN A 101 -24.82 -5.70 -1.85
CA GLN A 101 -25.78 -5.02 -0.97
C GLN A 101 -25.14 -3.84 -0.21
N TYR A 102 -23.90 -3.98 0.25
CA TYR A 102 -23.23 -2.94 1.02
C TYR A 102 -21.83 -2.65 0.50
N LEU A 103 -21.51 -1.36 0.39
CA LEU A 103 -20.14 -0.88 0.27
C LEU A 103 -19.82 -0.05 1.51
N LEU A 104 -18.97 -0.58 2.37
CA LEU A 104 -18.53 0.08 3.57
C LEU A 104 -17.19 0.75 3.29
N THR A 105 -17.02 1.97 3.76
CA THR A 105 -15.68 2.54 3.86
C THR A 105 -15.28 2.63 5.32
N GLY A 106 -13.99 2.65 5.56
CA GLY A 106 -13.49 3.39 6.71
C GLY A 106 -12.00 3.28 6.87
N SER A 107 -11.51 3.90 7.94
CA SER A 107 -10.11 3.81 8.27
C SER A 107 -9.75 2.40 8.76
N ALA A 108 -8.46 2.11 8.67
CA ALA A 108 -7.69 1.27 9.57
C ALA A 108 -8.40 0.63 10.78
N ASN A 109 -9.06 1.44 11.61
CA ASN A 109 -9.58 1.05 12.92
C ASN A 109 -10.59 -0.10 12.84
N ILE A 110 -11.31 -0.26 11.72
CA ILE A 110 -12.29 -1.33 11.54
C ILE A 110 -11.65 -2.72 11.70
N GLN A 111 -10.43 -2.92 11.24
CA GLN A 111 -9.79 -4.25 11.32
C GLN A 111 -9.36 -4.61 12.75
N ALA A 112 -9.11 -3.60 13.57
CA ALA A 112 -8.69 -3.74 14.96
C ALA A 112 -9.88 -3.90 15.93
N LEU A 113 -11.12 -3.66 15.49
CA LEU A 113 -12.29 -3.82 16.33
C LEU A 113 -12.56 -5.33 16.60
N PRO A 114 -12.64 -5.77 17.87
CA PRO A 114 -12.91 -7.17 18.21
C PRO A 114 -14.21 -7.72 17.62
N SER A 115 -15.21 -6.85 17.43
CA SER A 115 -16.55 -7.21 16.92
C SER A 115 -16.67 -7.30 15.39
N THR A 116 -15.67 -6.84 14.62
CA THR A 116 -15.71 -6.89 13.13
C THR A 116 -15.30 -8.25 12.58
N GLN A 117 -14.36 -8.94 13.24
CA GLN A 117 -13.82 -10.22 12.76
C GLN A 117 -14.85 -11.35 12.83
N GLU A 118 -15.73 -11.37 13.85
CA GLU A 118 -16.78 -12.39 13.99
C GLU A 118 -18.05 -12.08 13.19
N SER A 119 -18.36 -10.80 12.96
CA SER A 119 -19.65 -10.41 12.39
C SER A 119 -19.73 -10.56 10.87
N LEU A 120 -18.66 -10.26 10.13
CA LEU A 120 -18.69 -10.25 8.65
C LEU A 120 -17.79 -11.29 7.98
N ALA A 121 -17.15 -12.19 8.74
CA ALA A 121 -16.34 -13.27 8.18
C ALA A 121 -17.11 -14.08 7.12
N GLY A 122 -16.45 -14.38 6.00
CA GLY A 122 -17.03 -15.10 4.85
C GLY A 122 -18.03 -14.30 4.00
N ARG A 123 -18.48 -13.12 4.45
CA ARG A 123 -19.45 -12.25 3.74
C ARG A 123 -18.79 -11.10 3.01
N VAL A 124 -17.68 -10.63 3.55
CA VAL A 124 -16.98 -9.42 3.10
C VAL A 124 -15.86 -9.74 2.13
N SER A 125 -15.69 -8.91 1.10
CA SER A 125 -14.43 -8.75 0.39
C SER A 125 -13.81 -7.40 0.74
N LYS A 126 -12.49 -7.40 0.92
CA LYS A 126 -11.73 -6.20 1.29
C LYS A 126 -11.02 -5.68 0.05
N VAL A 127 -11.14 -4.38 -0.20
CA VAL A 127 -10.38 -3.70 -1.24
C VAL A 127 -9.53 -2.63 -0.58
N ARG A 128 -8.21 -2.74 -0.74
CA ARG A 128 -7.25 -1.79 -0.17
C ARG A 128 -6.99 -0.65 -1.14
N LEU A 129 -7.15 0.57 -0.66
CA LEU A 129 -6.86 1.82 -1.35
C LEU A 129 -5.63 2.49 -0.75
N ARG A 130 -4.53 2.49 -1.51
CA ARG A 130 -3.28 3.16 -1.15
C ARG A 130 -3.31 4.66 -1.53
N PRO A 131 -2.33 5.47 -1.09
CA PRO A 131 -2.02 6.72 -1.77
C PRO A 131 -1.83 6.51 -3.29
N LEU A 132 -2.00 7.56 -4.09
CA LEU A 132 -1.92 7.48 -5.54
C LEU A 132 -0.54 7.04 -6.01
N THR A 133 -0.51 6.13 -6.97
CA THR A 133 0.71 5.83 -7.75
C THR A 133 0.94 6.86 -8.85
N GLN A 134 2.15 6.90 -9.42
CA GLN A 134 2.39 7.66 -10.64
C GLN A 134 1.48 7.20 -11.78
N GLY A 135 1.19 5.90 -11.87
CA GLY A 135 0.24 5.37 -12.84
C GLY A 135 -1.17 5.97 -12.71
N GLU A 136 -1.73 6.02 -11.49
CA GLU A 136 -3.04 6.67 -11.26
C GLU A 136 -3.00 8.18 -11.55
N ILE A 137 -1.90 8.86 -11.21
CA ILE A 137 -1.70 10.30 -11.49
C ILE A 137 -1.65 10.58 -12.99
N LYS A 138 -1.07 9.65 -13.78
CA LYS A 138 -0.88 9.77 -15.23
C LYS A 138 -1.99 9.12 -16.07
N GLY A 139 -2.96 8.44 -15.43
CA GLY A 139 -4.04 7.75 -16.13
C GLY A 139 -3.62 6.44 -16.80
N SER A 140 -2.58 5.79 -16.28
CA SER A 140 -2.03 4.51 -16.74
C SER A 140 -2.73 3.33 -16.06
N LEU A 141 -2.70 2.15 -16.67
CA LEU A 141 -3.17 0.91 -16.05
C LEU A 141 -2.07 0.24 -15.19
N PRO A 142 -2.43 -0.61 -14.20
CA PRO A 142 -1.46 -1.34 -13.37
C PRO A 142 -0.99 -2.65 -14.02
N ASP A 143 -0.37 -2.56 -15.20
CA ASP A 143 -0.04 -3.72 -16.04
C ASP A 143 1.46 -4.08 -16.07
N PHE A 144 2.32 -3.32 -15.39
CA PHE A 144 3.77 -3.59 -15.37
C PHE A 144 4.09 -5.01 -14.91
N LEU A 145 3.41 -5.53 -13.87
CA LEU A 145 3.65 -6.92 -13.43
C LEU A 145 3.34 -7.94 -14.52
N THR A 146 2.26 -7.73 -15.28
CA THR A 146 1.92 -8.60 -16.42
C THR A 146 3.02 -8.57 -17.47
N HIS A 147 3.47 -7.37 -17.85
CA HIS A 147 4.57 -7.18 -18.82
C HIS A 147 5.90 -7.76 -18.33
N ALA A 148 6.19 -7.64 -17.03
CA ALA A 148 7.39 -8.18 -16.41
C ALA A 148 7.44 -9.70 -16.48
N PHE A 149 6.35 -10.39 -16.09
CA PHE A 149 6.28 -11.85 -16.18
C PHE A 149 6.31 -12.36 -17.62
N SER A 150 5.70 -11.64 -18.57
CA SER A 150 5.75 -11.99 -19.99
C SER A 150 7.01 -11.51 -20.72
N GLN A 151 7.90 -10.78 -20.04
CA GLN A 151 9.10 -10.16 -20.59
C GLN A 151 8.82 -9.27 -21.83
N SER A 152 7.67 -8.59 -21.82
CA SER A 152 7.21 -7.76 -22.93
C SER A 152 7.32 -6.28 -22.56
N PHE A 153 8.44 -5.65 -22.90
CA PHE A 153 8.71 -4.24 -22.57
C PHE A 153 8.55 -3.30 -23.78
N ASN A 154 7.77 -3.71 -24.79
CA ASN A 154 7.47 -2.91 -25.97
C ASN A 154 6.08 -2.25 -25.85
N PHE A 155 5.97 -1.28 -24.96
CA PHE A 155 4.76 -0.49 -24.76
C PHE A 155 5.12 1.00 -24.62
N PRO A 156 4.20 1.95 -24.87
CA PRO A 156 4.47 3.37 -24.70
C PRO A 156 4.80 3.73 -23.24
N TRP A 157 5.85 4.50 -23.03
CA TRP A 157 6.22 5.02 -21.71
C TRP A 157 6.97 6.36 -21.85
N THR A 158 7.02 7.12 -20.76
CA THR A 158 7.75 8.40 -20.71
C THR A 158 9.03 8.22 -19.91
N PHE A 159 10.15 8.60 -20.53
CA PHE A 159 11.41 8.69 -19.82
C PHE A 159 11.40 9.88 -18.86
N TYR A 160 11.85 9.63 -17.63
CA TYR A 160 12.07 10.65 -16.62
C TYR A 160 13.51 10.59 -16.15
N GLU A 161 14.16 11.75 -16.16
CA GLU A 161 15.47 11.91 -15.54
C GLU A 161 15.42 11.57 -14.06
N LYS A 162 16.56 11.17 -13.50
CA LYS A 162 16.70 10.78 -12.10
C LYS A 162 16.11 11.82 -11.13
N ASP A 163 16.36 13.11 -11.36
CA ASP A 163 15.86 14.19 -10.50
C ASP A 163 14.33 14.31 -10.52
N ALA A 164 13.70 14.02 -11.66
CA ALA A 164 12.24 14.00 -11.76
C ALA A 164 11.64 12.81 -10.97
N ILE A 165 12.29 11.65 -10.98
CA ILE A 165 11.87 10.49 -10.18
C ILE A 165 12.06 10.78 -8.68
N ILE A 166 13.17 11.40 -8.29
CA ILE A 166 13.40 11.85 -6.91
C ILE A 166 12.29 12.83 -6.49
N GLU A 167 11.89 13.75 -7.37
CA GLU A 167 10.81 14.70 -7.07
C GLU A 167 9.45 14.00 -6.87
N MET A 168 9.13 13.01 -7.71
CA MET A 168 7.94 12.17 -7.51
C MET A 168 7.98 11.45 -6.16
N ALA A 169 9.12 10.85 -5.81
CA ALA A 169 9.31 10.14 -4.55
C ALA A 169 9.21 11.07 -3.32
N PHE A 170 9.74 12.30 -3.39
CA PHE A 170 9.62 13.30 -2.32
C PHE A 170 8.19 13.80 -2.13
N ARG A 171 7.39 13.82 -3.21
CA ARG A 171 6.02 14.28 -3.18
C ARG A 171 5.08 13.24 -2.57
N GLY A 172 5.32 11.95 -2.84
CA GLY A 172 4.43 10.86 -2.43
C GLY A 172 3.13 10.84 -3.24
N GLY A 173 2.14 10.11 -2.73
CA GLY A 173 0.88 9.80 -3.41
C GLY A 173 -0.38 10.39 -2.76
N PHE A 174 -0.28 11.09 -1.63
CA PHE A 174 -1.47 11.66 -0.99
C PHE A 174 -2.15 12.71 -1.91
N PRO A 175 -3.44 12.53 -2.28
CA PRO A 175 -4.09 13.37 -3.29
C PRO A 175 -4.03 14.88 -3.01
N GLU A 176 -4.17 15.29 -1.74
CA GLU A 176 -4.13 16.70 -1.38
C GLU A 176 -2.72 17.29 -1.48
N VAL A 177 -1.69 16.50 -1.16
CA VAL A 177 -0.27 16.89 -1.30
C VAL A 177 0.09 17.15 -2.76
N LEU A 178 -0.57 16.46 -3.69
CA LEU A 178 -0.41 16.73 -5.12
C LEU A 178 -0.90 18.12 -5.53
N THR A 179 -1.62 18.86 -4.70
CA THR A 179 -2.00 20.25 -5.01
C THR A 179 -1.09 21.29 -4.36
N LEU A 180 -0.11 20.84 -3.58
CA LEU A 180 0.79 21.67 -2.78
C LEU A 180 2.20 21.67 -3.37
N GLU A 181 2.99 22.67 -2.98
CA GLU A 181 4.39 22.80 -3.39
C GLU A 181 5.31 23.07 -2.21
N GLY A 182 6.56 22.63 -2.33
CA GLY A 182 7.66 22.97 -1.42
C GLY A 182 7.34 22.76 0.06
N ARG A 183 7.41 23.85 0.86
CA ARG A 183 7.21 23.80 2.32
C ARG A 183 5.79 23.38 2.72
N ASN A 184 4.79 23.62 1.87
CA ASN A 184 3.40 23.27 2.17
C ASN A 184 3.17 21.77 2.15
N GLN A 185 3.87 21.03 1.28
CA GLN A 185 3.82 19.56 1.24
C GLN A 185 4.30 18.96 2.58
N LYS A 186 5.48 19.39 3.06
CA LYS A 186 6.03 18.93 4.34
C LYS A 186 5.14 19.30 5.53
N LYS A 187 4.59 20.52 5.53
CA LYS A 187 3.66 20.97 6.56
C LYS A 187 2.40 20.11 6.58
N TRP A 188 1.81 19.81 5.42
CA TRP A 188 0.64 18.94 5.33
C TRP A 188 0.91 17.56 5.91
N HIS A 189 2.03 16.92 5.56
CA HIS A 189 2.38 15.60 6.11
C HIS A 189 2.53 15.60 7.63
N ARG A 190 3.12 16.67 8.19
CA ARG A 190 3.22 16.83 9.64
C ARG A 190 1.84 16.99 10.25
N ASP A 191 1.02 17.91 9.75
CA ASP A 191 -0.33 18.17 10.26
C ASP A 191 -1.23 16.92 10.14
N TYR A 192 -1.05 16.13 9.07
CA TYR A 192 -1.68 14.83 8.88
C TYR A 192 -1.31 13.83 9.98
N LEU A 193 -0.01 13.70 10.28
CA LEU A 193 0.49 12.79 11.30
C LEU A 193 0.03 13.20 12.70
N GLU A 194 0.06 14.50 13.00
CA GLU A 194 -0.47 15.07 14.24
C GLU A 194 -1.92 14.69 14.45
N ALA A 195 -2.78 14.97 13.46
CA ALA A 195 -4.20 14.68 13.54
C ALA A 195 -4.50 13.17 13.71
N LEU A 196 -3.71 12.32 13.06
CA LEU A 196 -3.83 10.86 13.15
C LEU A 196 -3.42 10.34 14.53
N LEU A 197 -2.35 10.90 15.11
CA LEU A 197 -1.91 10.55 16.46
C LEU A 197 -2.89 11.02 17.54
N GLU A 198 -3.46 12.20 17.39
CA GLU A 198 -4.40 12.76 18.37
C GLU A 198 -5.74 12.02 18.39
N ARG A 199 -6.27 11.65 17.21
CA ARG A 199 -7.63 11.13 17.06
C ARG A 199 -7.67 9.61 16.91
N ASP A 200 -6.95 9.06 15.93
CA ASP A 200 -7.14 7.67 15.53
C ASP A 200 -6.39 6.70 16.45
N LEU A 201 -5.30 7.13 17.09
CA LEU A 201 -4.49 6.28 17.97
C LEU A 201 -5.15 6.00 19.34
N GLN A 202 -5.93 6.96 19.86
CA GLN A 202 -6.70 6.75 21.10
C GLN A 202 -7.61 5.53 20.98
N ASP A 203 -8.24 5.39 19.80
CA ASP A 203 -9.23 4.36 19.51
C ASP A 203 -8.63 2.96 19.28
N VAL A 204 -7.38 2.87 18.77
CA VAL A 204 -6.79 1.59 18.33
C VAL A 204 -6.17 0.78 19.47
N ALA A 205 -5.54 1.43 20.45
CA ALA A 205 -4.67 0.69 21.37
C ALA A 205 -4.59 1.23 22.81
N LYS A 206 -5.47 2.15 23.23
CA LYS A 206 -5.42 2.80 24.56
C LYS A 206 -4.00 3.28 24.90
N ILE A 207 -3.31 3.84 23.90
CA ILE A 207 -1.91 4.24 24.03
C ILE A 207 -1.85 5.58 24.75
N HIS A 208 -1.25 5.59 25.94
CA HIS A 208 -1.14 6.80 26.77
C HIS A 208 0.17 7.58 26.59
N ARG A 209 1.16 7.03 25.86
CA ARG A 209 2.48 7.66 25.66
C ARG A 209 2.64 8.20 24.23
N TYR A 210 2.06 9.37 23.96
CA TYR A 210 2.15 10.04 22.65
C TYR A 210 3.57 10.33 22.20
N ASP A 211 4.42 10.81 23.10
CA ASP A 211 5.82 11.16 22.78
C ASP A 211 6.61 9.92 22.31
N ALA A 212 6.39 8.79 22.98
CA ALA A 212 6.98 7.51 22.60
C ALA A 212 6.52 7.07 21.19
N MET A 213 5.27 7.32 20.83
CA MET A 213 4.76 7.01 19.49
C MET A 213 5.37 7.94 18.43
N ARG A 214 5.49 9.24 18.72
CA ARG A 214 6.12 10.22 17.82
C ARG A 214 7.55 9.84 17.49
N GLU A 215 8.33 9.50 18.53
CA GLU A 215 9.70 9.06 18.35
C GLU A 215 9.77 7.70 17.62
N LEU A 216 8.86 6.78 17.93
CA LEU A 216 8.76 5.52 17.18
C LEU A 216 8.50 5.78 15.69
N ILE A 217 7.59 6.66 15.31
CA ILE A 217 7.32 6.95 13.89
C ILE A 217 8.57 7.50 13.19
N LYS A 218 9.32 8.40 13.84
CA LYS A 218 10.60 8.89 13.28
C LYS A 218 11.60 7.75 13.10
N VAL A 219 11.69 6.86 14.08
CA VAL A 219 12.54 5.66 14.00
C VAL A 219 12.09 4.75 12.85
N LEU A 220 10.80 4.42 12.75
CA LEU A 220 10.29 3.56 11.68
C LEU A 220 10.46 4.18 10.29
N ALA A 221 10.29 5.49 10.15
CA ALA A 221 10.60 6.20 8.90
C ALA A 221 12.10 6.06 8.54
N ALA A 222 13.00 6.17 9.52
CA ALA A 222 14.44 5.97 9.30
C ALA A 222 14.79 4.51 8.97
N TRP A 223 13.97 3.56 9.43
CA TRP A 223 14.05 2.12 9.18
C TRP A 223 13.30 1.65 7.93
N SER A 224 12.63 2.54 7.19
CA SER A 224 12.02 2.17 5.90
C SER A 224 13.06 1.49 5.00
N SER A 225 12.62 0.46 4.30
CA SER A 225 13.41 -0.45 3.47
C SER A 225 14.44 -1.34 4.20
N LYS A 226 14.56 -1.23 5.53
CA LYS A 226 15.47 -2.04 6.36
C LYS A 226 14.76 -3.22 7.02
N PHE A 227 15.54 -4.23 7.41
CA PHE A 227 15.08 -5.34 8.24
C PHE A 227 14.66 -4.83 9.61
N LEU A 228 13.46 -5.23 10.05
CA LEU A 228 12.89 -4.79 11.31
C LEU A 228 13.61 -5.45 12.49
N ASP A 229 14.34 -4.64 13.25
CA ASP A 229 14.96 -5.05 14.51
C ASP A 229 14.23 -4.43 15.71
N THR A 230 13.19 -5.12 16.17
CA THR A 230 12.41 -4.73 17.35
C THR A 230 13.25 -4.58 18.61
N SER A 231 14.37 -5.31 18.73
CA SER A 231 15.21 -5.28 19.92
C SER A 231 16.05 -3.99 19.95
N SER A 232 16.63 -3.63 18.80
CA SER A 232 17.35 -2.36 18.64
C SER A 232 16.43 -1.14 18.84
N ILE A 233 15.22 -1.17 18.26
CA ILE A 233 14.22 -0.09 18.43
C ILE A 233 13.75 0.03 19.88
N SER A 234 13.50 -1.11 20.55
CA SER A 234 13.11 -1.14 21.96
C SER A 234 14.18 -0.52 22.87
N SER A 235 15.44 -0.85 22.61
CA SER A 235 16.58 -0.32 23.36
C SER A 235 16.78 1.17 23.15
N SER A 236 16.68 1.66 21.90
CA SER A 236 16.87 3.08 21.59
C SER A 236 15.77 3.98 22.16
N LEU A 237 14.53 3.48 22.24
CA LEU A 237 13.39 4.24 22.75
C LEU A 237 13.17 4.08 24.26
N SER A 238 13.92 3.21 24.94
CA SER A 238 13.69 2.85 26.35
C SER A 238 12.24 2.40 26.61
N ILE A 239 11.71 1.56 25.72
CA ILE A 239 10.36 0.99 25.80
C ILE A 239 10.46 -0.53 25.73
N HIS A 240 9.69 -1.26 26.55
CA HIS A 240 9.66 -2.71 26.50
C HIS A 240 9.22 -3.25 25.13
N ARG A 241 9.87 -4.33 24.68
CA ARG A 241 9.66 -4.94 23.36
C ARG A 241 8.19 -5.28 23.03
N PRO A 242 7.36 -5.83 23.94
CA PRO A 242 5.94 -6.06 23.66
C PRO A 242 5.17 -4.78 23.36
N THR A 243 5.50 -3.67 24.03
CA THR A 243 4.88 -2.37 23.79
C THR A 243 5.28 -1.81 22.42
N VAL A 244 6.56 -1.90 22.03
CA VAL A 244 7.00 -1.51 20.69
C VAL A 244 6.30 -2.33 19.62
N ALA A 245 6.18 -3.64 19.80
CA ALA A 245 5.46 -4.52 18.88
C ALA A 245 3.98 -4.11 18.76
N SER A 246 3.31 -3.83 19.88
CA SER A 246 1.93 -3.32 19.90
C SER A 246 1.79 -1.99 19.16
N TYR A 247 2.77 -1.08 19.29
CA TYR A 247 2.74 0.21 18.63
C TYR A 247 2.97 0.09 17.12
N ILE A 248 3.90 -0.77 16.69
CA ILE A 248 4.11 -1.08 15.28
C ILE A 248 2.82 -1.66 14.68
N ASN A 249 2.17 -2.61 15.37
CA ASN A 249 0.92 -3.19 14.90
C ASN A 249 -0.20 -2.14 14.77
N ALA A 250 -0.26 -1.17 15.69
CA ALA A 250 -1.20 -0.05 15.58
C ALA A 250 -0.90 0.83 14.35
N LEU A 251 0.37 1.12 14.07
CA LEU A 251 0.78 1.88 12.90
C LEU A 251 0.57 1.12 11.58
N GLU A 252 0.70 -0.21 11.59
CA GLU A 252 0.33 -1.07 10.46
C GLU A 252 -1.18 -1.05 10.22
N ALA A 253 -1.98 -1.15 11.28
CA ALA A 253 -3.43 -1.03 11.20
C ALA A 253 -3.82 0.33 10.59
N LEU A 254 -3.17 1.42 11.03
CA LEU A 254 -3.32 2.79 10.51
C LEU A 254 -2.77 3.00 9.09
N TYR A 255 -2.19 1.95 8.47
CA TYR A 255 -1.54 2.00 7.16
C TYR A 255 -0.44 3.07 7.07
N ILE A 256 0.31 3.29 8.15
CA ILE A 256 1.50 4.19 8.16
C ILE A 256 2.75 3.42 7.76
N VAL A 257 2.86 2.17 8.20
CA VAL A 257 3.95 1.25 7.87
C VAL A 257 3.41 -0.09 7.40
N GLU A 258 4.23 -0.85 6.71
CA GLU A 258 3.91 -2.19 6.23
C GLU A 258 5.14 -3.08 6.26
N LYS A 259 4.95 -4.34 6.63
CA LYS A 259 6.01 -5.35 6.60
C LYS A 259 5.95 -6.14 5.30
N VAL A 260 7.09 -6.26 4.63
CA VAL A 260 7.32 -7.25 3.57
C VAL A 260 7.95 -8.47 4.20
N LEU A 261 7.36 -9.65 4.00
CA LEU A 261 7.83 -10.89 4.61
C LEU A 261 9.04 -11.46 3.87
N PRO A 262 9.91 -12.23 4.56
CA PRO A 262 11.00 -12.92 3.89
C PRO A 262 10.47 -14.10 3.09
N TRP A 263 10.93 -14.23 1.85
CA TRP A 263 10.68 -15.39 1.00
C TRP A 263 11.42 -16.62 1.55
N THR A 264 10.74 -17.76 1.48
CA THR A 264 11.23 -19.05 1.97
C THR A 264 10.74 -20.18 1.10
N LYS A 265 11.56 -21.22 0.92
CA LYS A 265 11.16 -22.44 0.18
C LYS A 265 10.06 -23.23 0.90
N THR A 266 9.97 -23.11 2.22
CA THR A 266 9.01 -23.80 3.07
C THR A 266 8.39 -22.83 4.05
N ASP A 267 7.17 -23.09 4.49
CA ASP A 267 6.46 -22.23 5.44
C ASP A 267 7.21 -22.10 6.78
N TYR A 268 7.75 -23.22 7.27
CA TYR A 268 8.55 -23.27 8.51
C TYR A 268 9.86 -22.49 8.40
N GLY A 269 10.41 -22.34 7.19
CA GLY A 269 11.65 -21.61 6.95
C GLY A 269 11.56 -20.12 7.27
N ARG A 270 10.35 -19.60 7.48
CA ARG A 270 10.07 -18.19 7.82
C ARG A 270 10.28 -17.90 9.29
N VAL A 271 10.19 -18.91 10.15
CA VAL A 271 10.35 -18.76 11.60
C VAL A 271 11.73 -18.19 11.92
N GLY A 272 11.75 -17.09 12.67
CA GLY A 272 12.99 -16.40 13.08
C GLY A 272 13.61 -15.49 12.03
N LYS A 273 13.07 -15.41 10.81
CA LYS A 273 13.52 -14.41 9.82
C LYS A 273 12.86 -13.05 10.04
N GLN A 274 13.61 -11.99 9.81
CA GLN A 274 13.13 -10.61 9.92
C GLN A 274 12.43 -10.18 8.63
N SER A 275 11.30 -9.48 8.78
CA SER A 275 10.63 -8.74 7.70
C SER A 275 11.37 -7.44 7.40
N LYS A 276 11.30 -6.98 6.14
CA LYS A 276 11.60 -5.56 5.81
C LYS A 276 10.39 -4.69 6.20
N LEU A 277 10.65 -3.50 6.73
CA LEU A 277 9.61 -2.52 7.04
C LEU A 277 9.63 -1.41 5.99
N PHE A 278 8.47 -0.94 5.54
CA PHE A 278 8.34 0.19 4.63
C PHE A 278 7.33 1.20 5.15
N MET A 279 7.61 2.47 4.93
CA MET A 279 6.59 3.51 4.99
C MET A 279 5.65 3.34 3.80
N THR A 280 4.34 3.52 4.02
CA THR A 280 3.31 3.37 2.99
C THR A 280 3.23 4.54 2.01
N ASP A 281 4.00 5.61 2.26
CA ASP A 281 4.17 6.77 1.39
C ASP A 281 5.59 7.36 1.56
N SER A 282 6.34 7.45 0.46
CA SER A 282 7.70 7.99 0.43
C SER A 282 7.78 9.49 0.75
N GLY A 283 6.75 10.28 0.40
CA GLY A 283 6.69 11.71 0.68
C GLY A 283 6.46 12.01 2.17
N LEU A 284 5.60 11.20 2.79
CA LEU A 284 5.39 11.19 4.24
C LEU A 284 6.69 10.83 4.97
N MET A 285 7.40 9.79 4.53
CA MET A 285 8.71 9.41 5.07
C MET A 285 9.70 10.57 5.01
N CYS A 286 9.86 11.20 3.83
CA CYS A 286 10.75 12.34 3.64
C CYS A 286 10.39 13.52 4.56
N SER A 287 9.10 13.76 4.78
CA SER A 287 8.61 14.84 5.62
C SER A 287 8.87 14.59 7.11
N ILE A 288 8.64 13.35 7.58
CA ILE A 288 8.93 12.93 8.96
C ILE A 288 10.42 13.08 9.27
N LEU A 289 11.29 12.66 8.34
CA LEU A 289 12.74 12.74 8.50
C LEU A 289 13.31 14.14 8.19
N SER A 290 12.45 15.10 7.84
CA SER A 290 12.84 16.46 7.48
C SER A 290 13.90 16.52 6.38
N TRP A 291 13.89 15.55 5.45
CA TRP A 291 14.87 15.47 4.37
C TRP A 291 14.76 16.66 3.42
N ASN A 292 15.90 17.07 2.85
CA ASN A 292 15.99 18.10 1.84
C ASN A 292 16.32 17.46 0.48
N LYS A 293 15.52 17.78 -0.54
CA LYS A 293 15.68 17.28 -1.91
C LYS A 293 17.06 17.61 -2.48
N ASP A 294 17.58 18.81 -2.25
CA ASP A 294 18.85 19.26 -2.84
C ASP A 294 20.07 18.56 -2.22
N GLN A 295 19.90 18.00 -1.02
CA GLN A 295 20.95 17.27 -0.29
C GLN A 295 20.91 15.77 -0.57
N ILE A 296 19.74 15.22 -0.93
CA ILE A 296 19.56 13.77 -1.12
C ILE A 296 20.47 13.21 -2.22
N ARG A 297 20.74 14.02 -3.26
CA ARG A 297 21.55 13.63 -4.42
C ARG A 297 23.00 13.30 -4.06
N PHE A 298 23.48 13.78 -2.91
CA PHE A 298 24.84 13.57 -2.43
C PHE A 298 24.92 12.51 -1.31
N ASP A 299 23.78 11.91 -0.94
CA ASP A 299 23.70 10.88 0.09
C ASP A 299 23.12 9.59 -0.52
N SER A 300 24.02 8.67 -0.90
CA SER A 300 23.63 7.44 -1.58
C SER A 300 22.73 6.54 -0.73
N ASP A 301 22.96 6.45 0.59
CA ASP A 301 22.16 5.61 1.50
C ASP A 301 20.72 6.14 1.60
N ARG A 302 20.56 7.46 1.76
CA ARG A 302 19.22 8.06 1.81
C ARG A 302 18.51 7.98 0.47
N LEU A 303 19.24 8.15 -0.63
CA LEU A 303 18.68 8.04 -1.97
C LEU A 303 18.21 6.60 -2.25
N GLU A 304 19.02 5.59 -1.95
CA GLU A 304 18.66 4.18 -2.12
C GLU A 304 17.37 3.84 -1.33
N LYS A 305 17.31 4.25 -0.05
CA LYS A 305 16.10 4.10 0.78
C LYS A 305 14.87 4.80 0.21
N LEU A 306 15.03 6.03 -0.30
CA LEU A 306 13.95 6.78 -0.92
C LEU A 306 13.40 6.00 -2.12
N MET A 307 14.29 5.55 -2.99
CA MET A 307 13.92 4.81 -4.19
C MET A 307 13.25 3.49 -3.83
N GLU A 308 13.84 2.67 -2.95
CA GLU A 308 13.22 1.42 -2.50
C GLU A 308 11.82 1.63 -1.90
N THR A 309 11.65 2.66 -1.05
CA THR A 309 10.34 2.96 -0.44
C THR A 309 9.32 3.39 -1.49
N PHE A 310 9.72 4.24 -2.42
CA PHE A 310 8.86 4.69 -3.52
C PHE A 310 8.46 3.53 -4.44
N ILE A 311 9.43 2.69 -4.85
CA ILE A 311 9.18 1.50 -5.67
C ILE A 311 8.29 0.50 -4.95
N PHE A 312 8.47 0.29 -3.64
CA PHE A 312 7.55 -0.50 -2.84
C PHE A 312 6.12 0.04 -2.92
N ASN A 313 5.92 1.36 -2.78
CA ASN A 313 4.58 1.96 -2.86
C ASN A 313 3.94 1.75 -4.25
N GLU A 314 4.72 1.84 -5.33
CA GLU A 314 4.25 1.57 -6.70
C GLU A 314 3.89 0.08 -6.90
N LEU A 315 4.80 -0.85 -6.57
CA LEU A 315 4.60 -2.30 -6.75
C LEU A 315 3.44 -2.82 -5.91
N ALA A 316 3.39 -2.45 -4.63
CA ALA A 316 2.35 -2.94 -3.72
C ALA A 316 0.95 -2.44 -4.13
N SER A 317 0.86 -1.26 -4.75
CA SER A 317 -0.39 -0.76 -5.32
C SER A 317 -0.82 -1.52 -6.57
N GLN A 318 0.12 -1.93 -7.42
CA GLN A 318 -0.19 -2.79 -8.57
C GLN A 318 -0.64 -4.18 -8.13
N ILE A 319 -0.03 -4.75 -7.09
CA ILE A 319 -0.44 -6.02 -6.49
C ILE A 319 -1.88 -5.92 -5.97
N ASP A 320 -2.19 -4.89 -5.16
CA ASP A 320 -3.55 -4.68 -4.63
C ASP A 320 -4.59 -4.46 -5.75
N ALA A 321 -4.18 -3.91 -6.90
CA ALA A 321 -5.05 -3.66 -8.04
C ALA A 321 -5.19 -4.85 -9.00
N SER A 322 -4.23 -5.78 -9.02
CA SER A 322 -4.17 -6.83 -10.03
C SER A 322 -5.25 -7.89 -9.84
N GLU A 323 -5.83 -8.38 -10.94
CA GLU A 323 -6.72 -9.54 -10.93
C GLU A 323 -6.03 -10.85 -10.54
N LYS A 324 -4.72 -10.95 -10.81
CA LYS A 324 -3.92 -12.14 -10.49
C LYS A 324 -3.50 -12.09 -9.02
N ASP A 325 -3.44 -13.26 -8.41
CA ASP A 325 -2.92 -13.40 -7.05
C ASP A 325 -1.39 -13.30 -7.07
N TYR A 326 -0.89 -12.19 -6.54
CA TYR A 326 0.52 -11.90 -6.37
C TYR A 326 0.84 -11.76 -4.88
N GLU A 327 1.94 -12.36 -4.45
CA GLU A 327 2.48 -12.20 -3.09
C GLU A 327 3.82 -11.49 -3.12
N LEU A 328 3.98 -10.48 -2.27
CA LEU A 328 5.21 -9.67 -2.17
C LEU A 328 6.08 -10.13 -1.01
N TYR A 329 7.34 -10.38 -1.33
CA TYR A 329 8.38 -10.80 -0.40
C TYR A 329 9.66 -10.00 -0.61
N HIS A 330 10.62 -10.17 0.30
CA HIS A 330 12.03 -9.84 0.09
C HIS A 330 12.87 -11.11 0.27
N TYR A 331 14.12 -11.12 -0.18
CA TYR A 331 15.04 -12.22 0.09
C TYR A 331 16.33 -11.75 0.72
N ARG A 332 16.76 -12.48 1.76
CA ARG A 332 18.12 -12.38 2.28
C ARG A 332 18.56 -13.71 2.88
N ASP A 333 19.82 -14.07 2.65
CA ASP A 333 20.43 -15.25 3.25
C ASP A 333 21.56 -14.94 4.24
N ARG A 334 22.14 -16.01 4.81
CA ARG A 334 23.19 -15.92 5.83
C ARG A 334 24.51 -15.33 5.29
N VAL A 335 24.77 -15.44 3.99
CA VAL A 335 25.94 -14.82 3.34
C VAL A 335 25.61 -13.44 2.78
N LYS A 336 24.46 -12.86 3.17
CA LYS A 336 24.01 -11.51 2.83
C LYS A 336 23.74 -11.28 1.34
N ARG A 337 23.46 -12.33 0.57
CA ARG A 337 22.82 -12.15 -0.75
C ARG A 337 21.42 -11.62 -0.53
N GLU A 338 21.04 -10.57 -1.25
CA GLU A 338 19.82 -9.81 -1.01
C GLU A 338 19.12 -9.51 -2.33
N ILE A 339 17.79 -9.65 -2.35
CA ILE A 339 16.92 -9.19 -3.44
C ILE A 339 15.83 -8.35 -2.76
N ASP A 340 15.65 -7.13 -3.24
CA ASP A 340 14.78 -6.14 -2.58
C ASP A 340 13.33 -6.58 -2.57
N PHE A 341 12.83 -7.04 -3.73
CA PHE A 341 11.46 -7.54 -3.88
C PHE A 341 11.44 -8.85 -4.66
N LEU A 342 10.68 -9.81 -4.16
CA LEU A 342 10.28 -11.02 -4.87
C LEU A 342 8.75 -11.01 -4.96
N ILE A 343 8.22 -11.16 -6.16
CA ILE A 343 6.79 -11.28 -6.40
C ILE A 343 6.53 -12.69 -6.89
N GLU A 344 5.74 -13.46 -6.13
CA GLU A 344 5.37 -14.83 -6.47
C GLU A 344 3.91 -14.87 -6.95
N ARG A 345 3.67 -15.62 -8.02
CA ARG A 345 2.32 -15.94 -8.55
C ARG A 345 1.83 -17.27 -7.98
N GLU A 346 0.53 -17.48 -8.05
CA GLU A 346 -0.10 -18.77 -7.71
C GLU A 346 0.52 -19.97 -8.46
N ASP A 347 0.94 -19.78 -9.72
CA ASP A 347 1.62 -20.80 -10.53
C ASP A 347 3.12 -20.98 -10.19
N GLN A 348 3.56 -20.41 -9.07
CA GLN A 348 4.94 -20.42 -8.57
C GLN A 348 5.95 -19.73 -9.49
N ALA A 349 5.51 -18.97 -10.50
CA ALA A 349 6.41 -18.08 -11.22
C ALA A 349 6.87 -16.95 -10.29
N ILE A 350 8.17 -16.63 -10.36
CA ILE A 350 8.81 -15.66 -9.47
C ILE A 350 9.40 -14.52 -10.30
N LEU A 351 9.09 -13.29 -9.91
CA LEU A 351 9.73 -12.08 -10.40
C LEU A 351 10.63 -11.51 -9.29
N GLY A 352 11.94 -11.48 -9.52
CA GLY A 352 12.89 -10.82 -8.63
C GLY A 352 13.24 -9.42 -9.11
N ILE A 353 13.23 -8.46 -8.20
CA ILE A 353 13.48 -7.06 -8.49
C ILE A 353 14.55 -6.51 -7.54
N GLU A 354 15.61 -5.95 -8.11
CA GLU A 354 16.56 -5.07 -7.42
C GLU A 354 16.35 -3.61 -7.83
N VAL A 355 16.55 -2.68 -6.91
CA VAL A 355 16.43 -1.24 -7.19
C VAL A 355 17.81 -0.59 -7.21
N LYS A 356 18.10 0.18 -8.26
CA LYS A 356 19.31 1.01 -8.36
C LYS A 356 18.95 2.44 -8.71
N SER A 357 19.50 3.40 -7.98
CA SER A 357 19.38 4.82 -8.33
C SER A 357 20.34 5.26 -9.45
N SER A 358 21.19 4.35 -9.94
CA SER A 358 22.14 4.60 -11.04
C SER A 358 21.41 4.65 -12.39
N SER A 359 21.91 5.46 -13.32
CA SER A 359 21.48 5.47 -14.72
C SER A 359 22.23 4.47 -15.59
N SER A 360 23.28 3.83 -15.05
CA SER A 360 24.03 2.74 -15.71
C SER A 360 23.97 1.46 -14.88
N ILE A 361 23.87 0.33 -15.58
CA ILE A 361 23.81 -1.01 -14.99
C ILE A 361 24.93 -1.86 -15.56
N GLN A 362 25.52 -2.69 -14.72
CA GLN A 362 26.59 -3.63 -15.02
C GLN A 362 26.11 -5.06 -14.78
N LYS A 363 26.78 -6.05 -15.38
CA LYS A 363 26.43 -7.47 -15.18
C LYS A 363 26.41 -7.88 -13.70
N LYS A 364 27.32 -7.32 -12.89
CA LYS A 364 27.40 -7.61 -11.45
C LYS A 364 26.14 -7.25 -10.67
N ASP A 365 25.33 -6.32 -11.18
CA ASP A 365 24.07 -5.90 -10.53
C ASP A 365 23.00 -7.00 -10.60
N PHE A 366 23.21 -8.05 -11.41
CA PHE A 366 22.34 -9.21 -11.51
C PHE A 366 22.83 -10.42 -10.69
N ASN A 367 24.00 -10.36 -10.04
CA ASN A 367 24.63 -11.52 -9.40
C ASN A 367 23.71 -12.23 -8.39
N HIS A 368 22.93 -11.48 -7.61
CA HIS A 368 22.00 -12.09 -6.64
C HIS A 368 20.76 -12.69 -7.32
N LEU A 369 20.26 -12.06 -8.38
CA LEU A 369 19.14 -12.56 -9.19
C LEU A 369 19.53 -13.84 -9.93
N GLU A 370 20.70 -13.86 -10.60
CA GLU A 370 21.29 -15.04 -11.25
C GLU A 370 21.43 -16.18 -10.23
N TRP A 371 22.05 -15.90 -9.07
CA TRP A 371 22.22 -16.90 -8.04
C TRP A 371 20.87 -17.45 -7.54
N PHE A 372 19.87 -16.59 -7.31
CA PHE A 372 18.55 -17.03 -6.87
C PHE A 372 17.86 -17.90 -7.92
N GLN A 373 17.94 -17.50 -9.20
CA GLN A 373 17.41 -18.26 -10.33
C GLN A 373 17.98 -19.68 -10.38
N GLU A 374 19.30 -19.80 -10.29
CA GLU A 374 20.02 -21.07 -10.42
C GLU A 374 19.82 -22.01 -9.21
N ASN A 375 19.65 -21.45 -8.01
CA ASN A 375 19.72 -22.22 -6.76
C ASN A 375 18.36 -22.37 -6.04
N LEU A 376 17.49 -21.37 -6.15
CA LEU A 376 16.23 -21.31 -5.41
C LEU A 376 14.99 -21.42 -6.29
N ALA A 377 15.02 -20.87 -7.50
CA ALA A 377 13.94 -20.94 -8.47
C ALA A 377 14.15 -22.01 -9.56
N LYS A 378 15.06 -22.96 -9.35
CA LYS A 378 15.35 -24.02 -10.33
C LYS A 378 14.08 -24.81 -10.68
N GLY A 379 13.77 -24.89 -11.97
CA GLY A 379 12.58 -25.58 -12.48
C GLY A 379 11.29 -24.75 -12.46
N LYS A 380 11.36 -23.48 -12.03
CA LYS A 380 10.24 -22.52 -12.07
C LYS A 380 10.55 -21.43 -13.10
N LEU A 381 9.50 -20.74 -13.59
CA LEU A 381 9.71 -19.49 -14.32
C LEU A 381 10.26 -18.45 -13.36
N PHE A 382 11.46 -17.95 -13.63
CA PHE A 382 12.05 -16.80 -12.94
C PHE A 382 12.36 -15.72 -13.95
N VAL A 383 11.97 -14.48 -13.63
CA VAL A 383 12.37 -13.26 -14.33
C VAL A 383 13.08 -12.37 -13.32
N GLY A 384 14.28 -11.89 -13.67
CA GLY A 384 15.03 -10.95 -12.83
C GLY A 384 15.03 -9.56 -13.45
N ILE A 385 14.66 -8.55 -12.69
CA ILE A 385 14.64 -7.16 -13.11
C ILE A 385 15.54 -6.32 -12.21
N VAL A 386 16.40 -5.51 -12.80
CA VAL A 386 17.05 -4.39 -12.11
C VAL A 386 16.32 -3.12 -12.55
N LEU A 387 15.57 -2.51 -11.63
CA LEU A 387 14.94 -1.21 -11.86
C LEU A 387 15.98 -0.11 -11.71
N TYR A 388 16.12 0.74 -12.73
CA TYR A 388 17.19 1.74 -12.77
C TYR A 388 16.75 3.08 -13.38
N SER A 389 17.57 4.13 -13.22
CA SER A 389 17.26 5.49 -13.71
C SER A 389 17.75 5.77 -15.14
N GLY A 390 17.92 4.75 -15.97
CA GLY A 390 18.29 4.94 -17.38
C GLY A 390 17.09 5.06 -18.31
N ASN A 391 17.36 5.10 -19.62
CA ASN A 391 16.39 5.53 -20.63
C ASN A 391 15.92 4.43 -21.59
N ARG A 392 16.33 3.16 -21.40
CA ARG A 392 15.94 2.05 -22.28
C ARG A 392 15.80 0.74 -21.51
N PRO A 393 14.84 -0.13 -21.84
CA PRO A 393 14.88 -1.51 -21.37
C PRO A 393 16.07 -2.23 -22.03
N LEU A 394 16.83 -3.00 -21.26
CA LEU A 394 18.00 -3.75 -21.72
C LEU A 394 17.88 -5.21 -21.29
N SER A 395 18.04 -6.15 -22.22
CA SER A 395 18.13 -7.57 -21.89
C SER A 395 19.57 -7.95 -21.54
N PHE A 396 19.73 -8.72 -20.47
CA PHE A 396 20.98 -9.33 -20.04
C PHE A 396 21.00 -10.85 -20.29
N GLY A 397 20.01 -11.37 -21.04
CA GLY A 397 19.83 -12.80 -21.30
C GLY A 397 19.22 -13.56 -20.12
N GLN A 398 18.85 -14.83 -20.32
CA GLN A 398 18.35 -15.73 -19.25
C GLN A 398 17.19 -15.17 -18.41
N ASN A 399 16.27 -14.42 -19.04
CA ASN A 399 15.16 -13.71 -18.39
C ASN A 399 15.59 -12.59 -17.42
N LEU A 400 16.78 -12.02 -17.61
CA LEU A 400 17.29 -10.89 -16.83
C LEU A 400 17.19 -9.60 -17.64
N TRP A 401 16.67 -8.55 -17.00
CA TRP A 401 16.38 -7.27 -17.64
C TRP A 401 16.77 -6.09 -16.76
N ALA A 402 17.39 -5.06 -17.33
CA ALA A 402 17.43 -3.74 -16.70
C ALA A 402 16.28 -2.90 -17.25
N ILE A 403 15.40 -2.43 -16.39
CA ILE A 403 14.16 -1.74 -16.77
C ILE A 403 14.12 -0.33 -16.16
N PRO A 404 13.94 0.73 -16.97
CA PRO A 404 13.74 2.07 -16.46
C PRO A 404 12.61 2.12 -15.44
N ILE A 405 12.85 2.78 -14.29
CA ILE A 405 11.87 2.89 -13.20
C ILE A 405 10.53 3.43 -13.69
N SER A 406 10.52 4.37 -14.63
CA SER A 406 9.27 4.94 -15.15
C SER A 406 8.44 4.00 -16.02
N MET A 407 8.94 2.81 -16.37
CA MET A 407 8.12 1.77 -17.00
C MET A 407 7.18 1.07 -16.01
N LEU A 408 7.31 1.33 -14.70
CA LEU A 408 6.31 0.92 -13.71
C LEU A 408 4.94 1.59 -13.95
N TRP A 409 4.92 2.75 -14.61
CA TRP A 409 3.71 3.48 -14.99
C TRP A 409 3.76 3.84 -16.48
N PRO A 410 3.42 2.89 -17.39
CA PRO A 410 3.46 3.14 -18.83
C PRO A 410 2.60 4.35 -19.21
N SER A 411 2.92 5.02 -20.32
CA SER A 411 2.11 6.15 -20.77
C SER A 411 0.72 5.63 -21.13
N GLY A 412 -0.31 6.14 -20.47
CA GLY A 412 -1.67 5.67 -20.67
C GLY A 412 -2.07 5.79 -22.14
N SER A 413 -2.48 4.68 -22.75
CA SER A 413 -3.40 4.72 -23.88
C SER A 413 -4.80 4.94 -23.30
N LEU A 414 -5.15 6.19 -23.01
CA LEU A 414 -6.56 6.53 -22.92
C LEU A 414 -7.10 6.51 -24.36
N SER A 415 -7.50 5.33 -24.83
CA SER A 415 -8.53 5.28 -25.86
C SER A 415 -9.76 5.96 -25.24
N THR A 416 -10.06 7.13 -25.80
CA THR A 416 -11.21 8.00 -25.54
C THR A 416 -12.52 7.27 -25.30
#